data_AF-A0A7W1U8V3-F1
#
_entry.id   AF-A0A7W1U8V3-F1
#
_cell.length_a   1.000
_cell.length_b   1.000
_cell.length_c   1.000
_cell.angle_alpha   90.00
_cell.angle_beta   90.00
_cell.angle_gamma   90.00
#
_symmetry.space_group_name_H-M   'P 1'
#
loop_
_entity.id
_entity.type
_entity.pdbx_description
1 polymer ?
#
loop_
_entity_poly.entity_id
_entity_poly.type
_entity_poly.pdbx_seq_one_letter_code
_entity_poly.pdbx_strand_id
1 'polypeptide(L)'
;MTFQERILYHQIHPLKLATDIGVTFPACYFLWRHELLLAAAFALLPPVVVSAILIAAVDLEPYKQSAFGRYLATYMSREMEALRLSGFLLVALGSWLHRVWLLPCGFAIVLLAWTRGLIWRKA
;
A
#
# COMPACT_ATOMS: atom_id res chain seq x y z
N MET A 1 -16.29 -15.03 -5.16
CA MET A 1 -15.26 -14.70 -4.15
C MET A 1 -15.90 -14.36 -2.82
N THR A 2 -15.27 -14.78 -1.72
CA THR A 2 -15.60 -14.34 -0.35
C THR A 2 -15.17 -12.87 -0.13
N PHE A 3 -15.70 -12.22 0.90
CA PHE A 3 -15.30 -10.86 1.25
C PHE A 3 -13.81 -10.75 1.58
N GLN A 4 -13.24 -11.75 2.27
CA GLN A 4 -11.81 -11.80 2.60
C GLN A 4 -10.95 -11.90 1.34
N GLU A 5 -11.37 -12.69 0.34
CA GLU A 5 -10.69 -12.73 -0.95
C GLU A 5 -10.75 -11.35 -1.64
N ARG A 6 -11.89 -10.65 -1.63
CA ARG A 6 -11.98 -9.31 -2.22
C ARG A 6 -11.05 -8.31 -1.51
N ILE A 7 -10.96 -8.36 -0.18
CA ILE A 7 -9.99 -7.57 0.60
C ILE A 7 -8.55 -7.91 0.19
N LEU A 8 -8.25 -9.17 -0.09
CA LEU A 8 -6.91 -9.53 -0.52
C LEU A 8 -6.60 -9.02 -1.93
N TYR A 9 -7.42 -9.41 -2.92
CA TYR A 9 -7.10 -9.20 -4.33
C TYR A 9 -7.33 -7.77 -4.83
N HIS A 10 -8.14 -6.94 -4.16
CA HIS A 10 -8.22 -5.53 -4.55
C HIS A 10 -6.88 -4.79 -4.35
N GLN A 11 -6.01 -5.26 -3.45
CA GLN A 11 -4.73 -4.60 -3.15
C GLN A 11 -3.79 -4.58 -4.36
N ILE A 12 -3.93 -5.54 -5.29
CA ILE A 12 -3.10 -5.63 -6.50
C ILE A 12 -3.75 -4.98 -7.73
N HIS A 13 -4.94 -4.40 -7.56
CA HIS A 13 -5.60 -3.70 -8.67
C HIS A 13 -4.78 -2.45 -9.05
N PRO A 14 -4.50 -2.20 -10.35
CA PRO A 14 -3.68 -1.08 -10.80
C PRO A 14 -4.19 0.27 -10.28
N LEU A 15 -5.51 0.47 -10.29
CA LEU A 15 -6.12 1.68 -9.72
C LEU A 15 -5.79 1.85 -8.23
N LYS A 16 -5.85 0.77 -7.43
CA LYS A 16 -5.55 0.83 -6.01
C LYS A 16 -4.09 1.21 -5.77
N LEU A 17 -3.16 0.55 -6.48
CA LEU A 17 -1.74 0.85 -6.38
C LEU A 17 -1.41 2.28 -6.83
N ALA A 18 -2.00 2.72 -7.95
CA ALA A 18 -1.84 4.08 -8.44
C ALA A 18 -2.35 5.13 -7.46
N THR A 19 -3.51 4.89 -6.83
CA THR A 19 -4.04 5.76 -5.78
C THR A 19 -3.12 5.79 -4.57
N ASP A 20 -2.72 4.63 -4.03
CA ASP A 20 -1.88 4.56 -2.83
C ASP A 20 -0.51 5.24 -3.03
N ILE A 21 0.12 5.04 -4.19
CA ILE A 21 1.37 5.72 -4.57
C ILE A 21 1.12 7.22 -4.78
N GLY A 22 0.07 7.57 -5.54
CA GLY A 22 -0.23 8.94 -5.93
C GLY A 22 -0.53 9.84 -4.74
N VAL A 23 -1.28 9.36 -3.75
CA VAL A 23 -1.60 10.16 -2.54
C VAL A 23 -0.43 10.33 -1.59
N THR A 24 0.61 9.50 -1.71
CA THR A 24 1.80 9.60 -0.86
C THR A 24 2.49 10.96 -1.03
N PHE A 25 2.58 11.48 -2.26
CA PHE A 25 3.23 12.76 -2.54
C PHE A 25 2.54 13.98 -1.89
N PRO A 26 1.23 14.24 -2.10
CA PRO A 26 0.55 15.34 -1.43
C PRO A 26 0.51 15.15 0.10
N ALA A 27 0.35 13.91 0.59
CA ALA A 27 0.42 13.66 2.04
C ALA A 27 1.79 14.02 2.62
N CYS A 28 2.89 13.67 1.95
CA CYS A 28 4.23 14.09 2.33
C CYS A 28 4.40 15.62 2.33
N TYR A 29 3.86 16.31 1.33
CA TYR A 29 3.88 17.77 1.26
C TYR A 29 3.15 18.42 2.44
N PHE A 30 1.96 17.93 2.81
CA PHE A 30 1.23 18.44 3.97
C PHE A 30 1.92 18.09 5.29
N LEU A 31 2.52 16.90 5.42
CA LEU A 31 3.33 16.54 6.60
C LEU A 31 4.55 17.43 6.76
N TRP A 32 5.19 17.79 5.65
CA TRP A 32 6.31 18.74 5.65
C TRP A 32 5.88 20.12 6.18
N ARG A 33 4.64 20.54 5.88
CA ARG A 33 4.05 21.79 6.41
C ARG A 33 3.44 21.65 7.80
N HIS A 34 3.57 20.49 8.44
CA HIS A 34 2.91 20.16 9.71
C HIS A 34 1.37 20.21 9.68
N GLU A 35 0.76 20.09 8.51
CA GLU A 35 -0.69 20.10 8.31
C GLU A 35 -1.28 18.68 8.42
N LEU A 36 -1.28 18.13 9.64
CA LEU A 36 -1.65 16.73 9.93
C LEU A 36 -3.02 16.32 9.39
N LEU A 37 -4.03 17.19 9.50
CA LEU A 37 -5.39 16.88 9.06
C LEU A 37 -5.47 16.70 7.55
N LEU A 38 -4.81 17.57 6.79
CA LEU A 38 -4.78 17.48 5.33
C LEU A 38 -3.94 16.28 4.87
N ALA A 39 -2.80 16.05 5.51
CA ALA A 39 -2.00 14.85 5.27
C ALA A 39 -2.82 13.56 5.49
N ALA A 40 -3.55 13.46 6.60
CA ALA A 40 -4.40 12.31 6.90
C ALA A 40 -5.56 12.18 5.90
N ALA A 41 -6.20 13.29 5.53
CA ALA A 41 -7.28 13.28 4.55
C ALA A 41 -6.82 12.72 3.20
N PHE A 42 -5.68 13.16 2.69
CA PHE A 42 -5.10 12.65 1.44
C PHE A 42 -4.61 11.20 1.58
N ALA A 43 -3.99 10.85 2.70
CA ALA A 43 -3.46 9.50 2.92
C ALA A 43 -4.56 8.44 3.13
N LEU A 44 -5.76 8.84 3.55
CA LEU A 44 -6.83 7.89 3.91
C LEU A 44 -8.02 7.94 2.96
N LEU A 45 -8.56 9.12 2.63
CA LEU A 45 -9.84 9.21 1.94
C LEU A 45 -9.80 8.59 0.54
N PRO A 46 -8.89 8.98 -0.38
CA PRO A 46 -8.86 8.37 -1.71
C PRO A 46 -8.57 6.86 -1.67
N PRO A 47 -7.57 6.35 -0.92
CA PRO A 47 -7.34 4.92 -0.77
C PRO A 47 -8.55 4.14 -0.25
N VAL A 48 -9.27 4.67 0.75
CA VAL A 48 -10.46 4.02 1.33
C VAL A 48 -11.60 4.00 0.33
N VAL A 49 -11.87 5.11 -0.34
CA VAL A 49 -12.93 5.21 -1.36
C VAL A 49 -12.66 4.24 -2.52
N VAL A 50 -11.44 4.25 -3.06
CA VAL A 50 -11.05 3.33 -4.13
C VAL A 50 -11.15 1.87 -3.66
N SER A 51 -10.69 1.55 -2.45
CA SER A 51 -10.83 0.19 -1.91
C SER A 51 -12.28 -0.22 -1.78
N ALA A 52 -13.15 0.64 -1.26
CA ALA A 52 -14.58 0.38 -1.13
C ALA A 52 -15.24 0.12 -2.49
N ILE A 53 -14.93 0.94 -3.50
CA ILE A 53 -15.45 0.76 -4.87
C ILE A 53 -14.98 -0.58 -5.45
N LEU A 54 -13.68 -0.89 -5.36
CA LEU A 54 -13.12 -2.13 -5.90
C LEU A 54 -13.70 -3.36 -5.18
N ILE A 55 -13.80 -3.31 -3.86
CA ILE A 55 -14.35 -4.38 -3.03
C ILE A 55 -15.86 -4.53 -3.20
N ALA A 56 -16.61 -3.49 -3.58
CA ALA A 56 -18.06 -3.58 -3.74
C ALA A 56 -18.44 -3.98 -5.17
N ALA A 57 -17.83 -3.34 -6.18
CA ALA A 57 -18.38 -3.29 -7.53
C ALA A 57 -17.50 -3.90 -8.62
N VAL A 58 -16.21 -4.13 -8.38
CA VAL A 58 -15.30 -4.64 -9.42
C VAL A 58 -15.19 -6.16 -9.37
N ASP A 59 -15.15 -6.77 -10.56
CA ASP A 59 -14.81 -8.18 -10.73
C ASP A 59 -13.31 -8.39 -10.52
N LEU A 60 -12.97 -9.12 -9.46
CA LEU A 60 -11.60 -9.40 -9.05
C LEU A 60 -11.16 -10.82 -9.41
N GLU A 61 -12.01 -11.62 -10.03
CA GLU A 61 -11.70 -13.01 -10.41
C GLU A 61 -10.48 -13.11 -11.35
N PRO A 62 -10.30 -12.22 -12.37
CA PRO A 62 -9.09 -12.24 -13.20
C PRO A 62 -7.81 -12.01 -12.39
N TYR A 63 -7.87 -11.16 -11.35
CA TYR A 63 -6.72 -10.87 -10.49
C TYR A 63 -6.39 -12.06 -9.60
N LYS A 64 -7.40 -12.76 -9.07
CA LYS A 64 -7.22 -14.00 -8.32
C LYS A 64 -6.53 -15.09 -9.15
N GLN A 65 -6.91 -15.23 -10.43
CA GLN A 65 -6.36 -16.25 -11.33
C GLN A 65 -4.99 -15.88 -11.92
N SER A 66 -4.56 -14.62 -11.78
CA SER A 66 -3.27 -14.15 -12.27
C SER A 66 -2.08 -14.72 -11.49
N ALA A 67 -0.88 -14.69 -12.09
CA ALA A 67 0.35 -15.05 -11.40
C ALA A 67 0.60 -14.18 -10.16
N PHE A 68 0.26 -12.89 -10.24
CA PHE A 68 0.41 -11.97 -9.12
C PHE A 68 -0.60 -12.27 -7.99
N GLY A 69 -1.82 -12.68 -8.33
CA GLY A 69 -2.82 -13.14 -7.37
C GLY A 69 -2.36 -14.41 -6.63
N ARG A 70 -1.79 -15.39 -7.34
CA ARG A 70 -1.22 -16.60 -6.71
C ARG A 70 -0.07 -16.26 -5.75
N TYR A 71 0.81 -15.33 -6.15
CA TYR A 71 1.86 -14.81 -5.29
C TYR A 71 1.28 -14.16 -4.03
N LEU A 72 0.31 -13.26 -4.21
CA LEU A 72 -0.34 -12.53 -3.14
C LEU A 72 -1.00 -13.47 -2.11
N ALA A 73 -1.73 -14.48 -2.60
CA ALA A 73 -2.37 -15.48 -1.74
C ALA A 73 -1.38 -16.28 -0.89
N THR A 74 -0.16 -16.49 -1.38
CA THR A 74 0.87 -17.27 -0.69
C THR A 74 1.68 -16.42 0.30
N TYR A 75 1.98 -15.17 -0.06
CA TYR A 75 2.97 -14.36 0.63
C TYR A 75 2.41 -13.15 1.40
N MET A 76 1.16 -12.74 1.16
CA MET A 76 0.57 -11.60 1.86
C MET A 76 0.07 -12.03 3.26
N SER A 77 1.00 -12.05 4.21
CA SER A 77 0.71 -12.27 5.64
C SER A 77 0.50 -10.95 6.38
N ARG A 78 -0.03 -11.02 7.61
CA ARG A 78 -0.14 -9.85 8.51
C ARG A 78 1.20 -9.18 8.78
N GLU A 79 2.29 -9.95 8.77
CA GLU A 79 3.66 -9.43 8.92
C GLU A 79 4.05 -8.54 7.73
N MET A 80 3.60 -8.89 6.53
CA MET A 80 3.87 -8.10 5.31
C MET A 80 3.09 -6.80 5.30
N GLU A 81 1.84 -6.82 5.78
CA GLU A 81 1.06 -5.60 5.97
C GLU A 81 1.72 -4.69 7.02
N ALA A 82 2.22 -5.25 8.13
CA ALA A 82 2.95 -4.50 9.14
C ALA A 82 4.25 -3.89 8.58
N LEU A 83 4.98 -4.62 7.73
CA LEU A 83 6.20 -4.12 7.09
C LEU A 83 5.91 -2.99 6.09
N ARG A 84 4.81 -3.10 5.33
CA ARG A 84 4.36 -1.99 4.47
C ARG A 84 4.00 -0.77 5.30
N LEU A 85 3.26 -0.96 6.39
CA LEU A 85 2.87 0.13 7.28
C LEU A 85 4.09 0.82 7.89
N SER A 86 5.09 0.07 8.36
CA SER A 86 6.31 0.66 8.92
C SER A 86 7.11 1.44 7.87
N GLY A 87 7.15 0.98 6.62
CA GLY A 87 7.70 1.76 5.51
C GLY A 87 6.98 3.09 5.29
N PHE A 88 5.64 3.10 5.28
CA PHE A 88 4.85 4.34 5.19
C PHE A 88 5.06 5.27 6.39
N LEU A 89 5.14 4.73 7.62
CA LEU A 89 5.45 5.52 8.81
C LEU A 89 6.83 6.17 8.71
N LEU A 90 7.82 5.46 8.15
CA LEU A 90 9.16 6.02 7.96
C LEU A 90 9.15 7.17 6.95
N VAL A 91 8.40 7.04 5.84
CA VAL A 91 8.18 8.13 4.89
C VAL A 91 7.52 9.33 5.59
N ALA A 92 6.45 9.08 6.35
CA ALA A 92 5.73 10.14 7.06
C ALA A 92 6.60 10.88 8.09
N LEU A 93 7.40 10.14 8.87
CA LEU A 93 8.38 10.70 9.81
C LEU A 93 9.47 11.48 9.07
N GLY A 94 9.94 10.98 7.92
CA GLY A 94 10.87 11.68 7.05
C GLY A 94 10.35 13.03 6.59
N SER A 95 9.10 13.06 6.13
CA SER A 95 8.44 14.30 5.73
C SER A 95 8.26 15.26 6.90
N TRP A 96 7.78 14.78 8.05
CA TRP A 96 7.56 15.60 9.25
C TRP A 96 8.86 16.20 9.79
N LEU A 97 9.92 15.40 9.90
CA LEU A 97 11.23 15.81 10.43
C LEU A 97 12.12 16.50 9.40
N HIS A 98 11.61 16.73 8.18
CA HIS A 98 12.36 17.33 7.08
C HIS A 98 13.64 16.54 6.70
N ARG A 99 13.62 15.22 6.92
CA ARG A 99 14.75 14.31 6.65
C ARG A 99 14.48 13.53 5.36
N VAL A 100 14.83 14.14 4.24
CA VAL A 100 14.55 13.60 2.89
C VAL A 100 15.13 12.20 2.64
N TRP A 101 16.19 11.79 3.33
CA TRP A 101 16.78 10.45 3.18
C TRP A 101 15.89 9.32 3.76
N LEU A 102 14.97 9.64 4.67
CA LEU A 102 14.01 8.66 5.21
C LEU A 102 12.96 8.24 4.17
N LEU A 103 12.69 9.07 3.17
CA LEU A 103 11.75 8.76 2.07
C LEU A 103 12.21 7.54 1.27
N PRO A 104 13.41 7.54 0.64
CA PRO A 104 13.87 6.37 -0.12
C PRO A 104 14.04 5.13 0.78
N CYS A 105 14.42 5.27 2.05
CA CYS A 105 14.45 4.15 2.99
C CYS A 105 13.05 3.54 3.21
N GLY A 106 12.03 4.39 3.44
CA GLY A 106 10.66 3.93 3.63
C GLY A 106 10.09 3.26 2.38
N PHE A 107 10.33 3.83 1.19
CA PHE A 107 9.97 3.21 -0.08
C PHE A 107 10.68 1.88 -0.31
N ALA A 108 11.98 1.78 0.05
CA ALA A 108 12.72 0.53 -0.05
C ALA A 108 12.11 -0.56 0.85
N ILE A 109 11.67 -0.23 2.07
CA ILE A 109 10.98 -1.16 2.96
C ILE A 109 9.67 -1.65 2.33
N VAL A 110 8.84 -0.76 1.78
CA VAL A 110 7.59 -1.13 1.10
C VAL A 110 7.86 -2.02 -0.11
N LEU A 111 8.88 -1.71 -0.90
CA LEU A 111 9.27 -2.49 -2.08
C LEU A 111 9.79 -3.88 -1.70
N LEU A 112 10.63 -3.96 -0.66
CA LEU A 112 11.11 -5.23 -0.11
C LEU A 112 9.95 -6.04 0.46
N ALA A 113 8.95 -5.40 1.06
CA ALA A 113 7.75 -6.08 1.49
C ALA A 113 7.01 -6.70 0.29
N TRP A 114 6.78 -5.94 -0.79
CA TRP A 114 6.13 -6.47 -1.98
C TRP A 114 6.92 -7.59 -2.66
N THR A 115 8.25 -7.53 -2.63
CA THR A 115 9.13 -8.48 -3.33
C THR A 115 9.66 -9.62 -2.45
N ARG A 116 9.33 -9.65 -1.16
CA ARG A 116 9.90 -10.63 -0.21
C ARG A 116 9.73 -12.08 -0.65
N GLY A 117 8.57 -12.48 -1.18
CA GLY A 117 8.36 -13.85 -1.65
C GLY A 117 9.11 -14.22 -2.92
N LEU A 118 9.63 -13.23 -3.66
CA LEU A 118 10.54 -13.44 -4.79
C LEU A 118 11.98 -13.66 -4.30
N ILE A 119 12.37 -12.99 -3.21
CA ILE A 119 13.72 -13.04 -2.65
C ILE A 119 13.87 -14.24 -1.71
N TRP A 120 12.90 -14.44 -0.82
CA TRP A 120 12.77 -15.59 0.08
C TRP A 120 11.56 -16.40 -0.36
N ARG A 121 11.77 -17.27 -1.34
CA ARG A 121 10.79 -18.28 -1.73
C ARG A 121 10.51 -19.17 -0.51
N LYS A 122 9.25 -19.30 -0.08
CA LYS A 122 8.86 -20.40 0.79
C LYS A 122 9.01 -21.68 -0.05
N ALA A 123 9.91 -22.56 0.39
CA ALA A 123 10.07 -23.90 -0.16
C ALA A 123 8.81 -24.75 0.07
#